data_AF-A0A2H6IBT5-F1
#
_entry.id   AF-A0A2H6IBT5-F1
#
_cell.length_a   1.000
_cell.length_b   1.000
_cell.length_c   1.000
_cell.angle_alpha   90.00
_cell.angle_beta   90.00
_cell.angle_gamma   90.00
#
_symmetry.space_group_name_H-M   'P 1'
#
loop_
_entity.id
_entity.type
_entity.pdbx_description
1 polymer ?
#
loop_
_entity_poly.entity_id
_entity_poly.type
_entity_poly.pdbx_seq_one_letter_code
_entity_poly.pdbx_strand_id
1 'polypeptide(L)' 'MAIQAEYGEVMQFIEHYRLMGKGLGYIDMHLLASALITEIPLWTLDKKLKEASIKLRIAFHNK' A
#
# COMPACT_ATOMS: atom_id res chain seq x y z
N MET A 1 -13.78 -0.26 -7.40
CA MET A 1 -12.89 0.74 -8.01
C MET A 1 -12.17 1.45 -6.87
N ALA A 2 -10.87 1.69 -6.97
CA ALA A 2 -10.10 2.33 -5.90
C ALA A 2 -10.08 3.86 -6.10
N ILE A 3 -10.11 4.61 -5.01
CA ILE A 3 -9.77 6.03 -4.99
C ILE A 3 -8.25 6.13 -5.18
N GLN A 4 -7.82 6.92 -6.16
CA GLN A 4 -6.40 7.19 -6.35
C GLN A 4 -5.93 8.15 -5.26
N ALA A 5 -4.98 7.72 -4.43
CA ALA A 5 -4.33 8.59 -3.47
C ALA A 5 -3.64 9.76 -4.19
N GLU A 6 -3.73 10.98 -3.67
CA GLU A 6 -3.00 12.12 -4.20
C GLU A 6 -1.55 12.14 -3.72
N TYR A 7 -0.69 12.91 -4.40
CA TYR A 7 0.73 13.03 -4.05
C TYR A 7 0.94 13.33 -2.55
N GLY A 8 0.20 14.30 -2.00
CA GLY A 8 0.31 14.68 -0.59
C GLY A 8 -0.07 13.54 0.37
N GLU A 9 -1.13 12.80 0.05
CA GLU A 9 -1.58 11.65 0.82
C GLU A 9 -0.56 10.51 0.78
N VAL A 10 0.07 10.28 -0.38
CA VAL A 10 1.12 9.28 -0.54
C VAL A 10 2.37 9.66 0.25
N MET A 11 2.77 10.94 0.26
CA MET A 11 3.92 11.40 1.05
C MET A 11 3.65 11.24 2.56
N GLN A 12 2.47 11.66 3.04
CA GLN A 12 2.07 11.48 4.44
C GLN A 12 1.99 10.00 4.82
N PHE A 13 1.47 9.16 3.93
CA PHE A 13 1.40 7.71 4.11
C PHE A 13 2.80 7.09 4.25
N ILE A 14 3.75 7.46 3.38
CA ILE A 14 5.13 6.97 3.43
C ILE A 14 5.78 7.33 4.77
N GLU A 15 5.58 8.57 5.24
CA GLU A 15 6.11 9.06 6.51
C GLU A 15 5.47 8.35 7.71
N HIS A 16 4.12 8.30 7.75
CA HIS A 16 3.35 7.73 8.84
C HIS A 16 3.70 6.25 9.08
N TYR A 17 3.79 5.46 8.00
CA TYR A 17 4.11 4.04 8.05
C TYR A 17 5.62 3.74 7.96
N ARG A 18 6.47 4.78 7.90
CA ARG A 18 7.94 4.67 7.83
C ARG A 18 8.40 3.70 6.73
N LEU A 19 7.85 3.88 5.53
CA LEU A 19 8.05 2.98 4.39
C LEU A 19 9.29 3.34 3.54
N MET A 20 9.98 4.43 3.85
CA MET A 20 11.25 4.78 3.20
C MET A 20 12.31 3.68 3.40
N GLY A 21 13.05 3.38 2.33
CA GLY A 21 14.12 2.38 2.36
C GLY A 21 13.64 0.92 2.50
N LYS A 22 12.33 0.64 2.38
CA LYS A 22 11.79 -0.74 2.47
C LYS A 22 11.86 -1.52 1.15
N GLY A 23 12.47 -0.94 0.12
CA GLY A 23 12.65 -1.57 -1.19
C GLY A 23 11.35 -1.69 -1.99
N LEU A 24 10.40 -0.78 -1.76
CA LEU A 24 9.18 -0.55 -2.52
C LEU A 24 9.33 0.76 -3.31
N GLY A 25 8.86 0.77 -4.55
CA GLY A 25 8.87 1.95 -5.40
C GLY A 25 7.75 2.93 -5.07
N TYR A 26 7.80 4.14 -5.64
CA TYR A 26 6.75 5.14 -5.44
C TYR A 26 5.35 4.65 -5.90
N ILE A 27 5.29 3.88 -6.99
CA ILE A 27 4.04 3.30 -7.48
C ILE A 27 3.46 2.29 -6.49
N ASP A 28 4.31 1.49 -5.84
CA ASP A 28 3.88 0.57 -4.78
C ASP A 28 3.26 1.32 -3.61
N MET A 29 3.85 2.46 -3.22
CA MET A 29 3.31 3.32 -2.16
C MET A 29 1.97 3.91 -2.55
N HIS A 30 1.84 4.38 -3.80
CA HIS A 30 0.57 4.86 -4.35
C HIS A 30 -0.52 3.78 -4.30
N LEU A 31 -0.17 2.56 -4.69
CA LEU A 31 -1.10 1.44 -4.73
C LEU A 31 -1.54 1.03 -3.32
N LEU A 32 -0.61 0.95 -2.37
CA LEU A 32 -0.92 0.68 -0.96
C LEU A 32 -1.79 1.76 -0.34
N ALA A 33 -1.46 3.04 -0.57
CA ALA A 33 -2.23 4.17 -0.06
C ALA A 33 -3.65 4.19 -0.65
N SER A 34 -3.78 4.00 -1.97
CA SER A 34 -5.07 3.95 -2.65
C SER A 34 -5.93 2.78 -2.15
N ALA A 35 -5.34 1.60 -1.97
CA ALA A 35 -6.04 0.44 -1.43
C ALA A 35 -6.49 0.66 0.02
N LEU A 36 -5.65 1.29 0.85
CA LEU A 36 -5.97 1.61 2.23
C LEU A 36 -7.08 2.66 2.35
N ILE A 37 -7.00 3.77 1.61
CA ILE A 37 -8.01 4.84 1.58
C ILE A 37 -9.37 4.29 1.11
N THR A 38 -9.37 3.36 0.15
CA THR A 38 -10.60 2.75 -0.36
C THR A 38 -11.07 1.55 0.47
N GLU A 39 -10.31 1.14 1.50
CA GLU A 39 -10.59 -0.03 2.33
C GLU A 39 -10.78 -1.33 1.53
N ILE A 40 -10.00 -1.53 0.46
CA ILE A 40 -10.04 -2.74 -0.37
C ILE A 40 -8.81 -3.62 -0.15
N PRO A 41 -8.97 -4.96 -0.15
CA PRO A 41 -7.81 -5.85 -0.08
C PRO A 41 -6.93 -5.76 -1.33
N LEU A 42 -5.62 -5.67 -1.13
CA LEU A 42 -4.60 -5.74 -2.17
C LEU A 42 -4.12 -7.19 -2.34
N TRP A 43 -4.37 -7.74 -3.53
CA TRP A 43 -3.72 -8.96 -4.00
C TRP A 43 -2.47 -8.61 -4.82
N THR A 44 -1.38 -9.34 -4.60
CA THR A 44 -0.15 -9.19 -5.37
C THR A 44 0.69 -10.46 -5.30
N LEU A 45 1.44 -10.72 -6.38
CA LEU A 45 2.49 -11.75 -6.45
C LEU A 45 3.86 -11.21 -6.01
N ASP A 46 4.02 -9.88 -5.91
CA ASP A 46 5.26 -9.28 -5.42
C ASP A 46 5.39 -9.51 -3.91
N LYS A 47 6.52 -10.11 -3.52
CA LYS A 47 6.76 -10.50 -2.13
C LYS A 47 6.83 -9.30 -1.19
N LYS A 48 7.53 -8.22 -1.55
CA LYS A 48 7.71 -7.05 -0.68
C LYS A 48 6.41 -6.28 -0.52
N LEU A 49 5.68 -6.13 -1.62
CA LEU A 49 4.37 -5.47 -1.62
C LEU A 49 3.35 -6.28 -0.80
N LYS A 50 3.41 -7.61 -0.88
CA LYS A 50 2.59 -8.50 -0.04
C LYS A 50 2.93 -8.35 1.44
N GLU A 51 4.22 -8.32 1.79
CA GLU A 51 4.64 -8.11 3.19
C GLU A 51 4.16 -6.77 3.73
N ALA A 52 4.20 -5.69 2.93
CA ALA A 52 3.69 -4.39 3.31
C ALA A 52 2.16 -4.39 3.46
N SER A 53 1.41 -5.00 2.52
CA SER A 53 -0.05 -5.08 2.61
C SER A 53 -0.52 -5.90 3.82
N ILE A 54 0.23 -6.93 4.23
CA ILE A 54 -0.04 -7.68 5.47
C ILE A 54 0.13 -6.79 6.71
N LYS A 55 1.24 -6.03 6.79
CA LYS A 55 1.49 -5.12 7.91
C LYS A 55 0.42 -4.03 8.03
N LEU A 56 -0.08 -3.56 6.89
CA LEU A 56 -1.15 -2.59 6.78
C LEU A 56 -2.55 -3.21 6.94
N ARG A 57 -2.66 -4.54 7.11
CA ARG A 57 -3.91 -5.29 7.25
C ARG A 57 -4.88 -5.13 6.06
N ILE A 58 -4.31 -4.85 4.89
CA ILE A 58 -5.04 -4.76 3.62
C ILE A 58 -4.66 -5.90 2.67
N ALA A 59 -3.96 -6.93 3.12
CA ALA A 59 -3.63 -8.06 2.25
C ALA A 59 -4.89 -8.84 1.90
N PHE A 60 -5.03 -9.21 0.62
CA PHE A 60 -6.03 -10.21 0.24
C PHE A 60 -5.69 -11.58 0.87
N HIS A 61 -6.68 -12.21 1.49
CA HIS A 61 -6.59 -13.58 2.01
C HIS A 61 -7.52 -14.46 1.19
N ASN A 62 -6.97 -15.50 0.56
CA ASN A 62 -7.80 -16.51 -0.09
C ASN A 62 -8.47 -17.34 1.02
N LYS A 63 -9.77 -17.57 0.89
CA LYS A 63 -10.49 -18.54 1.74
C LYS A 63 -10.05 -19.96 1.38
#